data_AF-A0A8T6MC81-F1
#
_entry.id   AF-A0A8T6MC81-F1
#
_cell.length_a   1.000
_cell.length_b   1.000
_cell.length_c   1.000
_cell.angle_alpha   90.00
_cell.angle_beta   90.00
_cell.angle_gamma   90.00
#
_symmetry.space_group_name_H-M   'P 1'
#
loop_
_entity.id
_entity.type
_entity.pdbx_description
1 polymer ?
#
loop_
_entity_poly.entity_id
_entity_poly.type
_entity_poly.pdbx_seq_one_letter_code
_entity_poly.pdbx_strand_id
1 'polypeptide(L)'
;MSKESKRKSKVSPYALATIIAMSIMFLRVIFEIAVINPSLLENLFLPLIAMFGVGMFFSFYFLKKKEKKFNAKEIDFRQPFALGQALKFGFFFLLLLLVSRMGQIIFGSLGIYGASILSGLTNVDAITLSMSSLSKDGEIAPVVASTSILFAAISNTLVKRGIAFFMGSKKFGKTIVGIFTLILIIGLGILFFI
;
A
#
# COMPACT_ATOMS: atom_id res chain seq x y z
N MET A 1 -15.31 -0.18 17.69
CA MET A 1 -14.41 -1.22 17.12
C MET A 1 -12.99 -1.25 17.71
N SER A 2 -12.41 -0.13 18.18
CA SER A 2 -11.09 -0.14 18.88
C SER A 2 -11.13 -0.76 20.30
N LYS A 3 -12.30 -0.77 20.97
CA LYS A 3 -12.43 -1.21 22.38
C LYS A 3 -12.35 -2.73 22.60
N GLU A 4 -12.59 -3.58 21.60
CA GLU A 4 -12.61 -5.04 21.79
C GLU A 4 -11.21 -5.69 21.82
N SER A 5 -10.17 -4.99 21.35
CA SER A 5 -8.78 -5.49 21.38
C SER A 5 -8.21 -5.61 22.81
N LYS A 6 -8.81 -4.95 23.80
CA LYS A 6 -8.33 -4.95 25.19
C LYS A 6 -8.62 -6.23 25.97
N ARG A 7 -9.55 -7.10 25.54
CA ARG A 7 -10.13 -8.11 26.47
C ARG A 7 -9.73 -9.58 26.28
N LYS A 8 -9.12 -9.99 25.16
CA LYS A 8 -8.65 -11.39 25.01
C LYS A 8 -7.34 -11.47 24.23
N SER A 9 -6.41 -12.26 24.75
CA SER A 9 -5.07 -12.59 24.22
C SER A 9 -5.08 -13.32 22.85
N LYS A 10 -5.97 -12.97 21.92
CA LYS A 10 -6.02 -13.50 20.56
C LYS A 10 -5.31 -12.56 19.60
N VAL A 11 -3.98 -12.49 19.71
CA VAL A 11 -3.12 -11.66 18.84
C VAL A 11 -3.06 -12.17 17.40
N SER A 12 -3.21 -13.49 17.21
CA SER A 12 -2.93 -14.16 15.93
C SER A 12 -3.92 -13.86 14.78
N PRO A 13 -5.26 -13.81 14.96
CA PRO A 13 -6.19 -13.59 13.84
C PRO A 13 -6.16 -12.17 13.28
N TYR A 14 -6.11 -11.16 14.15
CA TYR A 14 -6.08 -9.77 13.71
C TYR A 14 -4.76 -9.41 13.04
N ALA A 15 -3.64 -9.95 13.54
CA ALA A 15 -2.34 -9.73 12.92
C ALA A 15 -2.29 -10.32 11.51
N LEU A 16 -2.78 -11.56 11.37
CA LEU A 16 -2.90 -12.21 10.09
C LEU A 16 -3.78 -11.44 9.09
N ALA A 17 -4.98 -11.02 9.51
CA ALA A 17 -5.87 -10.24 8.64
C ALA A 17 -5.21 -8.92 8.21
N THR A 18 -4.49 -8.26 9.13
CA THR A 18 -3.77 -7.02 8.84
C THR A 18 -2.63 -7.24 7.85
N ILE A 19 -1.84 -8.29 8.02
CA ILE A 19 -0.72 -8.63 7.13
C ILE A 19 -1.25 -8.98 5.73
N ILE A 20 -2.29 -9.81 5.63
CA ILE A 20 -2.91 -10.16 4.34
C ILE A 20 -3.48 -8.92 3.64
N ALA A 21 -4.26 -8.11 4.36
CA ALA A 21 -4.83 -6.89 3.79
C ALA A 21 -3.73 -5.94 3.29
N MET A 22 -2.60 -5.89 3.99
CA MET A 22 -1.45 -5.09 3.56
C MET A 22 -0.74 -5.69 2.35
N SER A 23 -0.53 -7.00 2.31
CA SER A 23 0.06 -7.69 1.17
C SER A 23 -0.74 -7.46 -0.10
N ILE A 24 -2.08 -7.57 -0.04
CA ILE A 24 -2.95 -7.39 -1.21
C ILE A 24 -2.74 -6.02 -1.87
N MET A 25 -2.38 -4.97 -1.12
CA MET A 25 -2.05 -3.66 -1.68
C MET A 25 -0.95 -3.74 -2.74
N PHE A 26 0.16 -4.44 -2.46
CA PHE A 26 1.27 -4.53 -3.41
C PHE A 26 0.85 -5.23 -4.71
N LEU A 27 0.00 -6.26 -4.60
CA LEU A 27 -0.56 -6.95 -5.75
C LEU A 27 -1.48 -6.03 -6.57
N ARG A 28 -2.29 -5.19 -5.90
CA ARG A 28 -3.13 -4.17 -6.56
C ARG A 28 -2.29 -3.14 -7.29
N VAL A 29 -1.22 -2.64 -6.68
CA VAL A 29 -0.28 -1.69 -7.34
C VAL A 29 0.35 -2.32 -8.59
N ILE A 30 0.82 -3.57 -8.52
CA ILE A 30 1.34 -4.29 -9.70
C ILE A 30 0.29 -4.35 -10.81
N PHE A 31 -0.96 -4.69 -10.47
CA PHE A 31 -2.05 -4.77 -11.43
C PHE A 31 -2.36 -3.41 -12.07
N GLU A 32 -2.44 -2.34 -11.28
CA GLU A 32 -2.69 -0.98 -11.78
C GLU A 32 -1.60 -0.52 -12.76
N ILE A 33 -0.32 -0.77 -12.42
CA ILE A 33 0.81 -0.44 -13.29
C ILE A 33 0.72 -1.26 -14.59
N ALA A 34 0.45 -2.56 -14.49
CA ALA A 34 0.35 -3.46 -15.66
C ALA A 34 -0.71 -2.98 -16.67
N VAL A 35 -1.83 -2.45 -16.16
CA VAL A 35 -2.94 -1.96 -16.99
C VAL A 35 -2.63 -0.60 -17.61
N ILE A 36 -2.02 0.32 -16.86
CA ILE A 36 -1.81 1.70 -17.32
C ILE A 36 -0.52 1.83 -18.13
N ASN A 37 0.62 1.45 -17.53
CA ASN A 37 1.93 1.60 -18.12
C ASN A 37 2.84 0.39 -17.75
N PRO A 38 2.79 -0.69 -18.53
CA PRO A 38 3.52 -1.92 -18.21
C PRO A 38 5.04 -1.76 -18.24
N SER A 39 5.58 -0.75 -18.91
CA SER A 39 7.03 -0.48 -18.91
C SER A 39 7.60 -0.21 -17.51
N LEU A 40 6.79 0.34 -16.61
CA LEU A 40 7.20 0.59 -15.22
C LEU A 40 7.38 -0.71 -14.41
N LEU A 41 6.82 -1.84 -14.87
CA LEU A 41 6.98 -3.12 -14.20
C LEU A 41 8.41 -3.64 -14.23
N GLU A 42 9.21 -3.28 -15.24
CA GLU A 42 10.62 -3.69 -15.31
C GLU A 42 11.38 -3.28 -14.04
N ASN A 43 11.05 -2.10 -13.51
CA ASN A 43 11.66 -1.56 -12.30
C ASN A 43 10.84 -1.89 -11.03
N LEU A 44 9.51 -1.92 -11.10
CA LEU A 44 8.67 -2.05 -9.90
C LEU A 44 8.24 -3.47 -9.56
N PHE A 45 8.31 -4.41 -10.50
CA PHE A 45 7.80 -5.76 -10.27
C PHE A 45 8.55 -6.46 -9.14
N LEU A 46 9.89 -6.45 -9.20
CA LEU A 46 10.75 -7.09 -8.20
C LEU A 46 10.57 -6.54 -6.77
N PRO A 47 10.61 -5.21 -6.53
CA PRO A 47 10.40 -4.68 -5.17
C PRO A 47 8.99 -4.97 -4.65
N LEU A 48 7.95 -4.79 -5.48
CA LEU A 48 6.56 -5.00 -5.05
C LEU A 48 6.25 -6.47 -4.76
N ILE A 49 6.72 -7.39 -5.60
CA ILE A 49 6.49 -8.83 -5.39
C ILE A 49 7.28 -9.36 -4.19
N ALA A 50 8.48 -8.83 -3.94
CA ALA A 50 9.25 -9.18 -2.75
C ALA A 50 8.55 -8.71 -1.47
N MET A 51 8.06 -7.47 -1.44
CA MET A 51 7.26 -6.94 -0.33
C MET A 51 5.99 -7.76 -0.09
N PHE A 52 5.30 -8.15 -1.16
CA PHE A 52 4.17 -9.09 -1.10
C PHE A 52 4.56 -10.43 -0.48
N GLY A 53 5.64 -11.04 -1.00
CA GLY A 53 6.13 -12.35 -0.59
C GLY A 53 6.49 -12.42 0.89
N VAL A 54 7.11 -11.37 1.42
CA VAL A 54 7.43 -11.26 2.85
C VAL A 54 6.15 -11.25 3.69
N GLY A 55 5.16 -10.44 3.34
CA GLY A 55 3.89 -10.41 4.06
C GLY A 55 3.17 -11.76 4.00
N MET A 56 3.16 -12.42 2.84
CA MET A 56 2.57 -13.76 2.69
C MET A 56 3.32 -14.82 3.51
N PHE A 57 4.66 -14.78 3.52
CA PHE A 57 5.48 -15.68 4.32
C PHE A 57 5.11 -15.61 5.80
N PHE A 58 5.03 -14.41 6.36
CA PHE A 58 4.60 -14.23 7.76
C PHE A 58 3.14 -14.65 7.95
N SER A 59 2.26 -14.36 7.00
CA SER A 59 0.87 -14.81 7.06
C SER A 59 0.78 -16.35 7.17
N PHE A 60 1.49 -17.09 6.32
CA PHE A 60 1.56 -18.55 6.38
C PHE A 60 2.18 -19.07 7.70
N TYR A 61 3.22 -18.41 8.20
CA TYR A 61 3.81 -18.73 9.49
C TYR A 61 2.80 -18.60 10.64
N PHE A 62 2.00 -17.52 10.63
CA PHE A 62 0.96 -17.31 11.64
C PHE A 62 -0.27 -18.22 11.46
N LEU A 63 -0.59 -18.66 10.23
CA LEU A 63 -1.60 -19.69 9.97
C LEU A 63 -1.22 -21.03 10.60
N LYS A 64 0.01 -21.50 10.36
CA LYS A 64 0.49 -22.78 10.87
C LYS A 64 0.56 -22.84 12.40
N LYS A 65 0.73 -21.70 13.07
CA LYS A 65 0.75 -21.59 14.54
C LYS A 65 -0.63 -21.59 15.20
N LYS A 66 -1.73 -21.64 14.46
CA LYS A 66 -3.08 -21.66 15.05
C LYS A 66 -3.65 -23.06 15.17
N GLU A 67 -3.87 -23.49 16.41
CA GLU A 67 -4.92 -24.46 16.75
C GLU A 67 -6.21 -23.69 17.06
N LYS A 68 -7.14 -23.59 16.09
CA LYS A 68 -8.61 -23.60 16.24
C LYS A 68 -9.31 -22.90 15.09
N LYS A 69 -10.37 -23.57 14.62
CA LYS A 69 -11.35 -23.11 13.63
C LYS A 69 -11.89 -21.73 14.02
N PHE A 70 -11.73 -20.79 13.09
CA PHE A 70 -12.35 -19.47 13.15
C PHE A 70 -13.74 -19.60 12.50
N ASN A 71 -14.81 -19.41 13.27
CA ASN A 71 -16.13 -19.20 12.67
C ASN A 71 -16.14 -17.79 12.10
N ALA A 72 -16.04 -17.68 10.78
CA ALA A 72 -16.26 -16.44 10.08
C ALA A 72 -17.69 -15.98 10.39
N LYS A 73 -17.85 -14.81 10.99
CA LYS A 73 -19.14 -14.13 11.02
C LYS A 73 -19.40 -13.68 9.59
N GLU A 74 -20.55 -14.05 9.03
CA GLU A 74 -20.99 -13.57 7.73
C GLU A 74 -20.98 -12.03 7.74
N ILE A 75 -20.23 -11.47 6.81
CA ILE A 75 -20.19 -10.03 6.58
C ILE A 75 -21.27 -9.78 5.53
N ASP A 76 -22.29 -9.01 5.90
CA ASP A 76 -23.35 -8.56 5.00
C ASP A 76 -22.71 -7.70 3.88
N PHE A 77 -22.52 -8.30 2.71
CA PHE A 77 -21.91 -7.66 1.53
C PHE A 77 -22.94 -6.70 0.92
N ARG A 78 -22.98 -5.46 1.41
CA ARG A 78 -23.88 -4.44 0.86
C ARG A 78 -23.29 -3.74 -0.37
N GLN A 79 -24.03 -3.91 -1.47
CA GLN A 79 -24.11 -3.13 -2.71
C GLN A 79 -22.89 -3.11 -3.65
N PRO A 80 -22.93 -3.88 -4.75
CA PRO A 80 -21.84 -4.02 -5.73
C PRO A 80 -21.74 -2.88 -6.76
N PHE A 81 -22.54 -1.82 -6.66
CA PHE A 81 -22.49 -0.68 -7.57
C PHE A 81 -22.45 0.63 -6.78
N ALA A 82 -21.24 1.14 -6.55
CA ALA A 82 -21.01 2.38 -5.85
C ALA A 82 -20.67 3.52 -6.83
N LEU A 83 -21.57 3.84 -7.76
CA LEU A 83 -21.37 4.91 -8.76
C LEU A 83 -20.93 6.23 -8.10
N GLY A 84 -21.53 6.58 -6.96
CA GLY A 84 -21.14 7.76 -6.19
C GLY A 84 -19.72 7.69 -5.61
N GLN A 85 -19.23 6.50 -5.22
CA GLN A 85 -17.84 6.34 -4.77
C GLN A 85 -16.86 6.36 -5.96
N ALA A 86 -17.26 5.79 -7.10
CA ALA A 86 -16.47 5.84 -8.32
C ALA A 86 -16.27 7.28 -8.82
N LEU A 87 -17.33 8.10 -8.82
CA LEU A 87 -17.23 9.53 -9.15
C LEU A 87 -16.30 10.29 -8.20
N LYS A 88 -16.41 10.04 -6.88
CA LYS A 88 -15.50 10.63 -5.89
C LYS A 88 -14.04 10.22 -6.13
N PHE A 89 -13.81 8.95 -6.45
CA PHE A 89 -12.47 8.46 -6.79
C PHE A 89 -11.94 9.12 -8.07
N GLY A 90 -12.76 9.19 -9.13
CA GLY A 90 -12.38 9.85 -10.38
C GLY A 90 -12.05 11.33 -10.18
N PHE A 91 -12.82 12.04 -9.36
CA PHE A 91 -12.52 13.42 -8.98
C PHE A 91 -11.19 13.53 -8.21
N PHE A 92 -10.95 12.65 -7.24
CA PHE A 92 -9.69 12.63 -6.48
C PHE A 92 -8.48 12.30 -7.34
N PHE A 93 -8.63 11.34 -8.26
CA PHE A 93 -7.63 10.98 -9.26
C PHE A 93 -7.28 12.17 -10.17
N LEU A 94 -8.29 12.88 -10.68
CA LEU A 94 -8.09 14.07 -11.50
C LEU A 94 -7.36 15.19 -10.74
N LEU A 95 -7.73 15.40 -9.47
CA LEU A 95 -7.06 16.37 -8.61
C LEU A 95 -5.59 15.98 -8.38
N LEU A 96 -5.31 14.69 -8.16
CA LEU A 96 -3.94 14.20 -7.99
C LEU A 96 -3.09 14.35 -9.25
N LEU A 97 -3.65 14.07 -10.44
CA LEU A 97 -2.98 14.34 -11.71
C LEU A 97 -2.62 15.82 -11.83
N LEU A 98 -3.56 16.71 -11.52
CA LEU A 98 -3.34 18.15 -11.59
C LEU A 98 -2.24 18.60 -10.62
N VAL A 99 -2.32 18.20 -9.34
CA VAL A 99 -1.33 18.56 -8.31
C VAL A 99 0.05 17.99 -8.67
N SER A 100 0.12 16.77 -9.18
CA SER A 100 1.38 16.14 -9.57
C SER A 100 2.03 16.85 -10.76
N ARG A 101 1.24 17.18 -11.79
CA ARG A 101 1.71 17.92 -12.96
C ARG A 101 2.13 19.35 -12.60
N MET A 102 1.35 20.05 -11.77
CA MET A 102 1.74 21.38 -11.27
C MET A 102 3.00 21.31 -10.42
N GLY A 103 3.09 20.32 -9.53
CA GLY A 103 4.28 20.08 -8.73
C GLY A 103 5.51 19.81 -9.59
N GLN A 104 5.34 19.08 -10.69
CA GLN A 104 6.39 18.87 -11.68
C GLN A 104 6.84 20.16 -12.36
N ILE A 105 5.91 21.01 -12.80
CA ILE A 105 6.23 22.26 -13.50
C ILE A 105 6.94 23.24 -12.57
N ILE A 106 6.51 23.33 -11.30
CA ILE A 106 7.02 24.32 -10.34
C ILE A 106 8.31 23.84 -9.65
N PHE A 107 8.35 22.56 -9.24
CA PHE A 107 9.40 21.99 -8.38
C PHE A 107 10.15 20.82 -9.02
N GLY A 108 9.89 20.49 -10.28
CA GLY A 108 10.50 19.35 -10.96
C GLY A 108 10.14 18.00 -10.31
N SER A 109 11.09 17.07 -10.32
CA SER A 109 10.91 15.74 -9.70
C SER A 109 10.64 15.78 -8.20
N LEU A 110 11.18 16.78 -7.48
CA LEU A 110 10.94 16.96 -6.05
C LEU A 110 9.47 17.22 -5.71
N GLY A 111 8.77 18.00 -6.56
CA GLY A 111 7.33 18.25 -6.40
C GLY A 111 6.52 16.96 -6.50
N ILE A 112 6.89 16.09 -7.44
CA ILE A 112 6.24 14.79 -7.63
C ILE A 112 6.50 13.88 -6.43
N TYR A 113 7.74 13.83 -5.92
CA TYR A 113 8.07 13.01 -4.74
C TYR A 113 7.30 13.47 -3.50
N GLY A 114 7.22 14.79 -3.26
CA GLY A 114 6.44 15.36 -2.17
C GLY A 114 4.95 15.04 -2.29
N ALA A 115 4.37 15.26 -3.47
CA ALA A 115 2.97 14.92 -3.75
C ALA A 115 2.70 13.41 -3.55
N SER A 116 3.64 12.56 -3.93
CA SER A 116 3.50 11.11 -3.82
C SER A 116 3.56 10.63 -2.38
N ILE A 117 4.46 11.19 -1.58
CA ILE A 117 4.51 10.91 -0.14
C ILE A 117 3.19 11.31 0.51
N LEU A 118 2.73 12.54 0.27
CA LEU A 118 1.49 13.07 0.87
C LEU A 118 0.25 12.28 0.42
N SER A 119 0.12 12.01 -0.87
CA SER A 119 -0.99 11.22 -1.40
C SER A 119 -0.96 9.78 -0.88
N GLY A 120 0.24 9.19 -0.74
CA GLY A 120 0.43 7.84 -0.22
C GLY A 120 -0.09 7.66 1.21
N LEU A 121 -0.21 8.72 2.01
CA LEU A 121 -0.85 8.64 3.35
C LEU A 121 -2.33 8.27 3.23
N THR A 122 -2.98 8.69 2.13
CA THR A 122 -4.43 8.62 1.97
C THR A 122 -4.84 7.50 1.04
N ASN A 123 -4.27 7.47 -0.17
CA ASN A 123 -4.61 6.49 -1.19
C ASN A 123 -3.43 6.22 -2.13
N VAL A 124 -2.90 5.00 -2.09
CA VAL A 124 -1.81 4.53 -2.97
C VAL A 124 -2.31 4.27 -4.39
N ASP A 125 -3.58 3.88 -4.56
CA ASP A 125 -4.13 3.50 -5.85
C ASP A 125 -4.18 4.74 -6.79
N ALA A 126 -4.67 5.87 -6.28
CA ALA A 126 -4.81 7.09 -7.08
C ALA A 126 -3.46 7.68 -7.52
N ILE A 127 -2.44 7.63 -6.66
CA ILE A 127 -1.09 8.08 -7.03
C ILE A 127 -0.40 7.09 -7.97
N THR A 128 -0.61 5.79 -7.80
CA THR A 128 -0.10 4.75 -8.73
C THR A 128 -0.62 4.99 -10.13
N LEU A 129 -1.93 5.17 -10.28
CA LEU A 129 -2.55 5.49 -11.56
C LEU A 129 -2.00 6.82 -12.11
N SER A 130 -1.86 7.85 -11.28
CA SER A 130 -1.45 9.19 -11.74
C SER A 130 -0.03 9.17 -12.28
N MET A 131 0.90 8.54 -11.55
CA MET A 131 2.29 8.41 -11.95
C MET A 131 2.44 7.51 -13.18
N SER A 132 1.66 6.43 -13.24
CA SER A 132 1.67 5.54 -14.40
C SER A 132 1.18 6.26 -15.66
N SER A 133 0.10 7.04 -15.55
CA SER A 133 -0.45 7.85 -16.65
C SER A 133 0.52 8.94 -17.11
N LEU A 134 1.05 9.75 -16.19
CA LEU A 134 2.00 10.81 -16.55
C LEU A 134 3.28 10.24 -17.20
N SER A 135 3.75 9.07 -16.75
CA SER A 135 4.90 8.41 -17.36
C SER A 135 4.58 7.88 -18.75
N LYS A 136 3.37 7.33 -18.93
CA LYS A 136 2.90 6.81 -20.22
C LYS A 136 2.82 7.91 -21.27
N ASP A 137 2.35 9.08 -20.86
CA ASP A 137 2.20 10.25 -21.73
C ASP A 137 3.54 10.96 -21.99
N GLY A 138 4.64 10.46 -21.43
CA GLY A 138 5.99 11.05 -21.59
C GLY A 138 6.20 12.34 -20.80
N GLU A 139 5.26 12.71 -19.93
CA GLU A 139 5.34 13.91 -19.11
C GLU A 139 6.42 13.75 -18.03
N ILE A 140 6.54 12.56 -17.42
CA ILE A 140 7.58 12.26 -16.40
C ILE A 140 8.46 11.09 -16.83
N ALA A 141 9.73 11.12 -16.39
CA ALA A 141 10.64 10.00 -16.62
C ALA A 141 10.16 8.73 -15.88
N PRO A 142 10.31 7.52 -16.46
CA PRO A 142 9.91 6.26 -15.83
C PRO A 142 10.51 6.05 -14.45
N VAL A 143 11.77 6.47 -14.25
CA VAL A 143 12.44 6.41 -12.94
C VAL A 143 11.72 7.27 -11.91
N VAL A 144 11.34 8.51 -12.27
CA VAL A 144 10.62 9.42 -11.37
C VAL A 144 9.26 8.83 -10.99
N ALA A 145 8.53 8.26 -11.95
CA ALA A 145 7.26 7.58 -11.70
C ALA A 145 7.43 6.40 -10.75
N SER A 146 8.41 5.53 -11.01
CA SER A 146 8.66 4.34 -10.19
C SER A 146 9.06 4.68 -8.76
N THR A 147 9.99 5.61 -8.58
CA THR A 147 10.41 6.08 -7.24
C THR A 147 9.22 6.71 -6.49
N SER A 148 8.39 7.48 -7.18
CA SER A 148 7.20 8.12 -6.62
C SER A 148 6.16 7.12 -6.11
N ILE A 149 5.86 6.10 -6.90
CA ILE A 149 4.95 5.01 -6.52
C ILE A 149 5.49 4.28 -5.30
N LEU A 150 6.79 4.00 -5.25
CA LEU A 150 7.37 3.33 -4.09
C LEU A 150 7.33 4.23 -2.84
N PHE A 151 7.62 5.51 -2.95
CA PHE A 151 7.48 6.46 -1.85
C PHE A 151 6.06 6.51 -1.30
N ALA A 152 5.05 6.48 -2.18
CA ALA A 152 3.66 6.38 -1.76
C ALA A 152 3.38 5.07 -0.99
N ALA A 153 3.85 3.92 -1.48
CA ALA A 153 3.70 2.63 -0.83
C ALA A 153 4.40 2.57 0.55
N ILE A 154 5.61 3.13 0.64
CA ILE A 154 6.37 3.26 1.88
C ILE A 154 5.62 4.12 2.88
N SER A 155 5.14 5.28 2.44
CA SER A 155 4.39 6.23 3.25
C SER A 155 3.13 5.60 3.85
N ASN A 156 2.33 4.91 3.01
CA ASN A 156 1.16 4.16 3.48
C ASN A 156 1.51 3.07 4.50
N THR A 157 2.64 2.39 4.27
CA THR A 157 3.12 1.35 5.19
C THR A 157 3.55 1.91 6.53
N LEU A 158 4.21 3.07 6.54
CA LEU A 158 4.57 3.79 7.75
C LEU A 158 3.34 4.25 8.54
N VAL A 159 2.31 4.78 7.85
CA VAL A 159 1.05 5.16 8.50
C VAL A 159 0.39 3.95 9.15
N LYS A 160 0.23 2.84 8.42
CA LYS A 160 -0.38 1.62 8.97
C LYS A 160 0.45 1.01 10.10
N ARG A 161 1.79 1.13 10.03
CA ARG A 161 2.70 0.76 11.11
C ARG A 161 2.47 1.61 12.36
N GLY A 162 2.33 2.92 12.21
CA GLY A 162 2.02 3.85 13.29
C GLY A 162 0.67 3.54 13.94
N ILE A 163 -0.37 3.35 13.11
CA ILE A 163 -1.72 2.95 13.57
C ILE A 163 -1.64 1.66 14.39
N ALA A 164 -0.94 0.63 13.89
CA ALA A 164 -0.81 -0.65 14.60
C ALA A 164 -0.06 -0.51 15.94
N PHE A 165 0.94 0.39 16.02
CA PHE A 165 1.70 0.65 17.23
C PHE A 165 0.88 1.40 18.29
N PHE A 166 0.19 2.47 17.91
CA PHE A 166 -0.55 3.33 18.86
C PHE A 166 -1.93 2.77 19.23
N MET A 167 -2.64 2.14 18.29
CA MET A 167 -4.03 1.69 18.49
C MET A 167 -4.13 0.19 18.80
N GLY A 168 -3.05 -0.57 18.64
CA GLY A 168 -2.99 -2.00 18.91
C GLY A 168 -2.58 -2.35 20.35
N SER A 169 -2.79 -3.61 20.75
CA SER A 169 -2.18 -4.12 21.99
C SER A 169 -0.65 -4.18 21.86
N LYS A 170 0.11 -4.04 22.96
CA LYS A 170 1.59 -4.05 22.93
C LYS A 170 2.18 -5.23 22.16
N LYS A 171 1.59 -6.43 22.31
CA LYS A 171 2.05 -7.65 21.60
C LYS A 171 1.71 -7.62 20.11
N PHE A 172 0.51 -7.15 19.73
CA PHE A 172 0.11 -6.97 18.33
C PHE A 172 0.96 -5.90 17.64
N GLY A 173 1.10 -4.73 18.27
CA GLY A 173 1.86 -3.60 17.75
C GLY A 173 3.31 -3.99 17.48
N LYS A 174 4.00 -4.64 18.42
CA LYS A 174 5.38 -5.11 18.21
C LYS A 174 5.51 -6.07 17.03
N THR A 175 4.59 -7.04 16.89
CA THR A 175 4.62 -7.99 15.77
C THR A 175 4.41 -7.29 14.42
N ILE A 176 3.40 -6.44 14.30
CA ILE A 176 3.12 -5.73 13.04
C ILE A 176 4.24 -4.76 12.70
N VAL A 177 4.76 -4.02 13.68
CA VAL A 177 5.88 -3.10 13.49
C VAL A 177 7.11 -3.83 12.97
N GLY A 178 7.46 -4.99 13.55
CA GLY A 178 8.60 -5.79 13.08
C GLY A 178 8.45 -6.22 11.62
N ILE A 179 7.30 -6.81 11.27
CA ILE A 179 7.04 -7.31 9.92
C ILE A 179 7.00 -6.17 8.90
N PHE A 180 6.32 -5.07 9.23
CA PHE A 180 6.21 -3.93 8.30
C PHE A 180 7.54 -3.22 8.12
N THR A 181 8.38 -3.19 9.16
CA THR A 181 9.74 -2.65 9.03
C THR A 181 10.59 -3.54 8.11
N LEU A 182 10.46 -4.86 8.21
CA LEU A 182 11.15 -5.77 7.29
C LEU A 182 10.69 -5.59 5.84
N ILE A 183 9.37 -5.45 5.62
CA ILE A 183 8.79 -5.16 4.30
C ILE A 183 9.38 -3.85 3.73
N LEU A 184 9.46 -2.79 4.56
CA LEU A 184 10.05 -1.51 4.16
C LEU A 184 11.54 -1.63 3.79
N ILE A 185 12.33 -2.35 4.60
CA ILE A 185 13.75 -2.57 4.34
C ILE A 185 13.96 -3.30 3.01
N ILE A 186 13.14 -4.32 2.73
CA ILE A 186 13.24 -5.09 1.49
C ILE A 186 12.86 -4.23 0.28
N GLY A 187 11.77 -3.47 0.37
CA GLY A 187 11.36 -2.56 -0.70
C GLY A 187 12.41 -1.49 -1.02
N LEU A 188 12.96 -0.84 0.02
CA LEU A 188 14.03 0.15 -0.12
C LEU A 188 15.34 -0.47 -0.61
N GLY A 189 15.69 -1.65 -0.10
CA GLY A 189 16.92 -2.35 -0.46
C GLY A 189 16.94 -2.73 -1.93
N ILE A 190 15.83 -3.24 -2.47
CA ILE A 190 15.73 -3.60 -3.88
C ILE A 190 15.76 -2.34 -4.77
N LEU A 191 15.14 -1.23 -4.35
CA LEU A 191 15.22 0.03 -5.10
C LEU A 191 16.66 0.54 -5.22
N PHE A 192 17.53 0.32 -4.24
CA PHE A 192 18.93 0.76 -4.34
C PHE A 192 19.73 0.01 -5.42
N PHE A 193 19.23 -1.14 -5.88
CA PHE A 193 19.85 -1.97 -6.92
C PHE A 193 19.27 -1.74 -8.33
N ILE A 194 18.25 -0.87 -8.47
CA ILE A 194 17.57 -0.51 -9.73
C ILE A 194 17.96 0.92 -10.09
#